data_AF-A0A846C1D1-F1
#
_entry.id   AF-A0A846C1D1-F1
#
_cell.length_a   1.000
_cell.length_b   1.000
_cell.length_c   1.000
_cell.angle_alpha   90.00
_cell.angle_beta   90.00
_cell.angle_gamma   90.00
#
_symmetry.space_group_name_H-M   'P 1'
#
loop_
_entity.id
_entity.type
_entity.pdbx_description
1 polymer ?
#
loop_
_entity_poly.entity_id
_entity_poly.type
_entity_poly.pdbx_seq_one_letter_code
_entity_poly.pdbx_strand_id
1 'polypeptide(L)' 'MNPLQTASLKTEIPISLITQAQKLVDAGWFRDLDEIVLDALRRFLASHREELMEDFVRQDIEWGLTVDE' A
#
# COMPACT_ATOMS: atom_id res chain seq x y z
N MET A 1 -13.68 -7.70 -19.80
CA MET A 1 -12.91 -6.97 -18.76
C MET A 1 -12.26 -8.03 -17.89
N ASN A 2 -10.92 -8.03 -17.77
CA ASN A 2 -10.26 -8.93 -16.85
C ASN A 2 -10.69 -8.52 -15.42
N PRO A 3 -11.14 -9.44 -14.55
CA PRO A 3 -11.43 -9.09 -13.17
C PRO A 3 -10.15 -8.52 -12.54
N LEU A 4 -10.28 -7.40 -11.81
CA LEU A 4 -9.16 -6.86 -11.05
C LEU A 4 -8.68 -7.95 -10.09
N GLN A 5 -7.45 -8.41 -10.26
CA GLN A 5 -6.84 -9.36 -9.34
C GLN A 5 -6.60 -8.63 -8.02
N THR A 6 -7.16 -9.17 -6.93
CA THR A 6 -7.00 -8.63 -5.58
C THR A 6 -6.20 -9.59 -4.72
N ALA A 7 -5.36 -9.05 -3.84
CA ALA A 7 -4.65 -9.80 -2.81
C ALA A 7 -5.02 -9.27 -1.41
N SER A 8 -5.02 -10.15 -0.41
CA SER A 8 -5.26 -9.76 0.99
C SER A 8 -3.93 -9.49 1.68
N LEU A 9 -3.87 -8.38 2.43
CA LEU A 9 -2.73 -8.01 3.26
C LEU A 9 -3.11 -8.12 4.74
N LYS A 10 -2.26 -8.75 5.55
CA LYS A 10 -2.37 -8.73 7.02
C LYS A 10 -1.15 -8.03 7.58
N THR A 11 -1.36 -7.00 8.38
CA THR A 11 -0.29 -6.24 9.04
C THR A 11 -0.75 -5.76 10.41
N GLU A 12 0.20 -5.53 11.30
CA GLU A 12 -0.06 -4.96 12.62
C GLU A 12 -0.04 -3.43 12.52
N ILE A 13 -1.11 -2.78 12.96
CA ILE A 13 -1.26 -1.32 12.90
C ILE A 13 -1.42 -0.81 14.33
N PRO A 14 -0.69 0.26 14.71
CA PRO A 14 -0.90 0.92 16.00
C PRO A 14 -2.37 1.27 16.24
N ILE A 15 -2.89 0.90 17.42
CA ILE A 15 -4.29 1.16 17.81
C ILE A 15 -4.63 2.65 17.70
N SER A 16 -3.68 3.54 17.98
CA SER A 16 -3.85 4.99 17.85
C SER A 16 -4.16 5.43 16.41
N LEU A 17 -3.58 4.77 15.40
CA LEU A 17 -3.85 5.06 13.99
C LEU A 17 -5.23 4.53 13.58
N ILE A 18 -5.59 3.31 13.99
CA ILE A 18 -6.93 2.76 13.75
C ILE A 18 -8.01 3.67 14.37
N THR A 19 -7.77 4.15 15.59
CA THR A 19 -8.69 5.05 16.28
C THR A 19 -8.86 6.38 15.54
N GLN A 20 -7.80 6.91 14.94
CA GLN A 20 -7.87 8.12 14.12
C GLN A 20 -8.63 7.88 12.82
N ALA A 21 -8.36 6.77 12.13
CA ALA A 21 -9.06 6.40 10.91
C ALA A 21 -10.57 6.19 11.18
N GLN A 22 -10.92 5.54 12.30
CA GLN A 22 -12.32 5.34 12.68
C GLN A 22 -13.06 6.66 12.86
N LYS A 23 -12.44 7.69 13.45
CA LYS A 23 -13.06 9.02 13.56
C LYS A 23 -13.41 9.64 12.21
N LEU A 24 -12.64 9.35 11.16
CA LEU A 24 -12.93 9.84 9.81
C LEU A 24 -14.13 9.12 9.20
N VAL A 25 -14.26 7.81 9.45
CA VAL A 25 -15.44 7.02 9.06
C VAL A 25 -16.68 7.51 9.82
N ASP A 26 -16.57 7.68 11.13
CA ASP A 26 -17.69 8.12 11.99
C ASP A 26 -18.18 9.52 11.61
N ALA A 27 -17.27 10.39 11.15
CA ALA A 27 -17.60 11.72 10.64
C ALA A 27 -18.10 11.72 9.18
N GLY A 28 -18.20 10.55 8.53
CA GLY A 28 -18.76 10.39 7.19
C GLY A 28 -17.85 10.81 6.04
N TRP A 29 -16.55 11.01 6.29
CA TRP A 29 -15.57 11.34 5.25
C TRP A 29 -15.22 10.14 4.37
N PHE A 30 -15.32 8.94 4.94
CA PHE A 30 -15.07 7.67 4.27
C PHE A 30 -16.15 6.66 4.66
N ARG A 31 -16.39 5.67 3.80
CA ARG A 31 -17.38 4.62 4.01
C ARG A 31 -16.95 3.64 5.10
N ASP A 32 -15.67 3.25 5.10
CA ASP A 32 -15.09 2.24 5.96
C ASP A 32 -13.55 2.39 6.04
N LEU A 33 -12.92 1.56 6.87
CA LEU A 33 -11.46 1.53 7.02
C LEU A 33 -10.75 1.03 5.77
N ASP A 34 -11.36 0.13 4.99
CA ASP A 34 -10.76 -0.43 3.79
C ASP A 34 -10.57 0.66 2.73
N GLU A 35 -11.55 1.55 2.57
CA GLU A 35 -11.45 2.71 1.70
C GLU A 35 -10.29 3.64 2.09
N ILE A 36 -10.13 3.91 3.39
CA ILE A 36 -9.03 4.74 3.91
C ILE A 36 -7.68 4.08 3.61
N VAL A 37 -7.54 2.79 3.90
CA VAL A 37 -6.28 2.05 3.70
C VAL A 37 -5.91 2.02 2.22
N LEU A 38 -6.87 1.73 1.34
CA LEU A 38 -6.64 1.70 -0.10
C LEU A 38 -6.31 3.08 -0.66
N ASP A 39 -6.99 4.14 -0.22
CA ASP A 39 -6.71 5.51 -0.65
C ASP A 39 -5.34 5.98 -0.17
N ALA A 40 -4.99 5.73 1.09
CA ALA A 40 -3.67 6.05 1.65
C ALA A 40 -2.54 5.33 0.91
N LEU A 41 -2.70 4.02 0.64
CA LEU A 41 -1.71 3.24 -0.11
C LEU A 41 -1.54 3.77 -1.52
N ARG A 42 -2.63 4.09 -2.22
CA ARG A 42 -2.58 4.67 -3.58
C ARG A 42 -1.88 6.02 -3.58
N ARG A 43 -2.21 6.91 -2.63
CA ARG A 43 -1.58 8.23 -2.53
C ARG A 43 -0.09 8.12 -2.23
N PHE A 44 0.29 7.22 -1.31
CA PHE A 44 1.68 6.97 -0.98
C PHE A 44 2.47 6.49 -2.20
N LEU A 45 1.97 5.48 -2.92
CA LEU A 45 2.63 4.97 -4.14
C LEU A 45 2.66 6.02 -5.26
N ALA A 46 1.63 6.85 -5.38
CA ALA A 46 1.60 7.91 -6.37
C ALA A 46 2.63 9.02 -6.06
N SER A 47 2.84 9.36 -4.78
CA SER A 47 3.79 10.40 -4.38
C SER A 47 5.25 9.93 -4.34
N HIS A 48 5.50 8.62 -4.21
CA HIS A 48 6.85 8.04 -4.15
C HIS A 48 7.22 7.26 -5.42
N ARG A 49 6.51 7.47 -6.53
CA ARG A 49 6.66 6.65 -7.75
C ARG A 49 8.08 6.69 -8.33
N GLU A 50 8.75 7.83 -8.30
CA GLU A 50 10.11 7.96 -8.85
C GLU A 50 11.14 7.19 -8.00
N GLU A 51 11.06 7.34 -6.67
CA GLU A 51 11.91 6.64 -5.70
C GLU A 51 11.65 5.12 -5.69
N LEU A 52 10.37 4.72 -5.75
CA LEU A 52 9.98 3.31 -5.84
C LEU A 52 10.40 2.67 -7.16
N MET A 53 10.35 3.39 -8.29
CA MET A 53 10.86 2.84 -9.56
C MET A 53 12.37 2.58 -9.48
N GLU A 54 13.14 3.48 -8.86
CA GLU A 54 14.58 3.28 -8.69
C GLU A 54 14.87 2.06 -7.80
N ASP A 55 14.16 1.92 -6.69
CA ASP A 55 14.32 0.77 -5.77
C ASP A 55 13.84 -0.54 -6.40
N PHE A 56 12.73 -0.55 -7.15
CA PHE A 56 12.27 -1.75 -7.87
C PHE A 56 13.26 -2.16 -8.97
N VAL A 57 13.83 -1.22 -9.72
CA VAL A 57 14.89 -1.52 -10.70
C VAL A 57 16.13 -2.08 -10.02
N ARG A 58 16.54 -1.52 -8.87
CA ARG A 58 17.67 -2.04 -8.10
C ARG A 58 17.40 -3.46 -7.60
N GLN A 59 16.21 -3.71 -7.06
CA GLN A 59 15.80 -5.04 -6.62
C GLN A 59 15.80 -6.05 -7.78
N ASP A 60 15.25 -5.69 -8.94
CA ASP A 60 15.26 -6.55 -10.12
C ASP A 60 16.69 -6.88 -10.60
N ILE A 61 17.62 -5.92 -10.52
CA ILE A 61 19.04 -6.15 -10.82
C ILE A 61 19.68 -7.07 -9.77
N GLU A 62 19.42 -6.85 -8.48
CA GLU A 62 19.96 -7.68 -7.40
C GLU A 62 19.47 -9.13 -7.46
N TRP A 63 18.20 -9.34 -7.81
CA TRP A 63 17.64 -10.67 -8.07
C TRP A 63 18.26 -11.34 -9.31
N GLY A 64 18.57 -10.56 -10.35
CA GLY A 64 19.27 -11.06 -11.54
C GLY A 64 20.74 -11.43 -11.31
N LEU A 65 21.37 -10.88 -10.28
CA LEU A 65 22.77 -11.13 -9.93
C LEU A 65 22.96 -12.26 -8.91
N THR A 66 21.89 -12.76 -8.28
CA THR A 66 21.94 -13.89 -7.33
C THR A 66 21.57 -15.24 -7.93
N VAL A 67 21.28 -15.31 -9.23
CA VAL A 67 21.13 -16.59 -9.97
C VAL A 67 22.47 -16.95 -10.61
N ASP A 68 23.45 -17.30 -9.78
CA ASP A 68 24.63 -18.08 -10.15
C ASP A 68 25.25 -18.66 -8.86
N GLU A 69 24.57 -19.64 -8.25
CA GLU A 69 25.19 -20.69 -7.43
C GLU A 69 24.40 -22.01 -7.52
#